data_AF-A0A7C0VCF6-F1
#
_entry.id   AF-A0A7C0VCF6-F1
#
_cell.length_a   1.000
_cell.length_b   1.000
_cell.length_c   1.000
_cell.angle_alpha   90.00
_cell.angle_beta   90.00
_cell.angle_gamma   90.00
#
_symmetry.space_group_name_H-M   'P 1'
#
loop_
_entity.id
_entity.type
_entity.pdbx_description
1 polymer ?
#
loop_
_entity_poly.entity_id
_entity_poly.type
_entity_poly.pdbx_seq_one_letter_code
_entity_poly.pdbx_strand_id
1 'polypeptide(L)'
;MTVMVPVPWRYVSSWSCDGCGLCCKGFSVVLRFEEWFRLVKRFGAEVTRVGLNKFYLARRSDGSCVFLYNYFGRWLCGIQDMKPLACKMWPFKVLKKPKYGNP
;
A
#
# COMPACT_ATOMS: atom_id res chain seq x y z
N MET A 1 -12.38 12.59 12.02
CA MET A 1 -11.74 12.07 10.79
C MET A 1 -11.02 13.24 10.12
N THR A 2 -9.70 13.23 10.06
CA THR A 2 -8.94 14.28 9.36
C THR A 2 -9.16 14.15 7.86
N VAL A 3 -9.64 15.21 7.22
CA VAL A 3 -9.82 15.27 5.76
C VAL A 3 -8.43 15.34 5.12
N MET A 4 -8.06 14.30 4.37
CA MET A 4 -6.82 14.31 3.60
C MET A 4 -7.01 15.22 2.37
N VAL A 5 -6.34 16.37 2.38
CA VAL A 5 -6.33 17.31 1.26
C VAL A 5 -5.25 16.87 0.25
N PRO A 6 -5.58 16.64 -1.03
CA PRO A 6 -4.59 16.26 -2.03
C PRO A 6 -3.60 17.42 -2.29
N VAL A 7 -2.31 17.08 -2.37
CA VAL A 7 -1.24 18.03 -2.72
C VAL A 7 -0.93 17.95 -4.21
N PRO A 8 -0.87 19.07 -4.95
CA PRO A 8 -0.43 19.08 -6.35
C PRO A 8 0.96 18.46 -6.51
N TRP A 9 1.12 17.57 -7.51
CA TRP A 9 2.38 16.85 -7.74
C TRP A 9 3.58 17.81 -7.94
N ARG A 10 3.35 18.98 -8.54
CA ARG A 10 4.38 20.03 -8.72
C ARG A 10 5.00 20.55 -7.42
N TYR A 11 4.35 20.34 -6.28
CA TYR A 11 4.85 20.79 -4.96
C TYR A 11 5.60 19.69 -4.20
N VAL A 12 5.68 18.47 -4.74
CA VAL A 12 6.38 17.35 -4.11
C VAL A 12 7.75 17.22 -4.73
N SER A 13 8.81 17.55 -3.99
CA SER A 13 10.20 17.44 -4.46
C SER A 13 10.74 16.02 -4.37
N SER A 14 10.36 15.27 -3.33
CA SER A 14 10.76 13.89 -3.11
C SER A 14 9.75 13.16 -2.22
N TRP A 15 9.79 11.84 -2.25
CA TRP A 15 9.00 11.00 -1.36
C TRP A 15 9.80 9.77 -0.93
N SER A 16 9.77 9.46 0.36
CA SER A 16 10.37 8.26 0.94
C SER A 16 9.54 7.73 2.10
N CYS A 17 9.74 6.46 2.44
CA CYS A 17 9.11 5.82 3.58
C CYS A 17 9.82 6.23 4.87
N ASP A 18 9.12 6.89 5.79
CA ASP A 18 9.62 7.30 7.11
C ASP A 18 9.42 6.23 8.20
N GLY A 19 8.72 5.13 7.88
CA GLY A 19 8.40 4.08 8.85
C GLY A 19 7.19 4.40 9.74
N CYS A 20 6.28 5.27 9.31
CA CYS A 20 5.04 5.57 10.07
C CYS A 20 4.02 4.42 10.06
N GLY A 21 4.04 3.55 9.04
CA GLY A 21 3.13 2.41 8.90
C GLY A 21 1.71 2.74 8.43
N LEU A 22 1.41 4.01 8.10
CA LEU A 22 0.08 4.44 7.68
C LEU A 22 -0.42 3.70 6.43
N CYS A 23 0.47 3.44 5.46
CA CYS A 23 0.14 2.68 4.25
C CYS A 23 -0.34 1.25 4.55
N CYS A 24 0.24 0.63 5.58
CA CYS A 24 -0.07 -0.75 5.97
C CYS A 24 -1.24 -0.86 6.95
N LYS A 25 -1.57 0.20 7.70
CA LYS A 25 -2.70 0.22 8.64
C LYS A 25 -3.99 0.72 7.98
N GLY A 26 -3.91 1.79 7.19
CA GLY A 26 -5.08 2.50 6.68
C GLY A 26 -5.71 1.95 5.40
N PHE A 27 -5.00 1.10 4.63
CA PHE A 27 -5.41 0.78 3.26
C PHE A 27 -5.36 -0.72 2.94
N SER A 28 -6.36 -1.20 2.20
CA SER A 28 -6.32 -2.50 1.55
C SER A 28 -5.48 -2.42 0.27
N VAL A 29 -4.31 -3.04 0.27
CA VAL A 29 -3.38 -3.02 -0.85
C VAL A 29 -3.89 -3.93 -1.95
N VAL A 30 -4.25 -3.37 -3.10
CA VAL A 30 -4.61 -4.10 -4.31
C VAL A 30 -3.34 -4.63 -4.98
N LEU A 31 -3.38 -5.87 -5.44
CA LEU A 31 -2.31 -6.53 -6.17
C LEU A 31 -2.67 -6.68 -7.65
N ARG A 32 -1.67 -6.54 -8.51
CA ARG A 32 -1.73 -7.06 -9.88
C ARG A 32 -1.60 -8.59 -9.86
N PHE A 33 -1.98 -9.23 -10.97
CA PHE A 33 -1.93 -10.69 -11.06
C PHE A 33 -0.51 -11.24 -10.85
N GLU A 34 0.50 -10.62 -11.47
CA GLU A 34 1.90 -11.00 -11.34
C GLU A 34 2.48 -10.75 -9.93
N GLU A 35 1.93 -9.79 -9.19
CA GLU A 35 2.31 -9.54 -7.80
C GLU A 35 1.69 -10.59 -6.88
N TRP A 36 0.40 -10.87 -7.06
CA TRP A 36 -0.31 -11.94 -6.36
C TRP A 36 0.36 -13.29 -6.55
N PHE A 37 0.63 -13.67 -7.80
CA PHE A 37 1.24 -14.97 -8.11
C PHE A 37 2.61 -15.15 -7.44
N ARG A 38 3.46 -14.12 -7.49
CA ARG A 38 4.79 -14.16 -6.83
C ARG A 38 4.69 -14.26 -5.31
N LEU A 39 3.72 -13.59 -4.69
CA LEU A 39 3.50 -13.65 -3.25
C LEU A 39 2.99 -15.04 -2.84
N VAL A 40 2.00 -15.59 -3.55
CA VAL A 40 1.47 -16.93 -3.27
C VAL A 40 2.55 -18.00 -3.43
N LYS A 41 3.37 -17.90 -4.50
CA LYS A 41 4.47 -18.85 -4.73
C LYS A 41 5.51 -18.83 -3.60
N ARG A 42 5.78 -17.67 -3.00
CA ARG A 42 6.84 -17.51 -1.97
C ARG A 42 6.34 -17.75 -0.55
N PHE A 43 5.12 -17.34 -0.25
CA PHE A 43 4.60 -17.24 1.12
C PHE A 43 3.30 -18.01 1.35
N GLY A 44 2.73 -18.67 0.34
CA GLY A 44 1.43 -19.32 0.44
C GLY A 44 0.25 -18.37 0.16
N ALA A 45 -0.94 -18.94 0.01
CA ALA A 45 -2.13 -18.19 -0.36
C ALA A 45 -2.64 -17.27 0.77
N GLU A 46 -2.34 -17.60 2.02
CA GLU A 46 -2.81 -16.96 3.25
C GLU A 46 -2.34 -15.51 3.41
N VAL A 47 -1.23 -15.12 2.77
CA VAL A 47 -0.76 -13.72 2.77
C VAL A 47 -1.56 -12.84 1.80
N THR A 48 -2.50 -13.41 1.08
CA THR A 48 -3.37 -12.72 0.13
C THR A 48 -4.84 -12.93 0.45
N ARG A 49 -5.69 -12.07 -0.10
CA ARG A 49 -7.15 -12.21 -0.05
C ARG A 49 -7.72 -11.98 -1.44
N VAL A 50 -8.54 -12.90 -1.92
CA VAL A 50 -9.29 -12.76 -3.17
C VAL A 50 -10.60 -12.01 -2.89
N GLY A 51 -10.86 -10.93 -3.62
CA GLY A 51 -12.17 -10.30 -3.69
C GLY A 51 -12.83 -10.58 -5.05
N LEU A 52 -14.03 -10.03 -5.28
CA LEU A 52 -14.84 -10.31 -6.47
C LEU A 52 -14.06 -10.27 -7.80
N ASN A 53 -13.26 -9.21 -8.03
CA ASN A 53 -12.50 -9.00 -9.27
C ASN A 53 -11.06 -8.54 -9.02
N LYS A 54 -10.54 -8.69 -7.79
CA LYS A 54 -9.24 -8.12 -7.40
C LYS A 54 -8.56 -9.00 -6.35
N PHE A 55 -7.23 -8.99 -6.37
CA PHE A 55 -6.40 -9.57 -5.33
C PHE A 55 -5.95 -8.49 -4.36
N TYR A 56 -5.81 -8.86 -3.10
CA TYR A 56 -5.34 -7.96 -2.04
C TYR A 56 -4.27 -8.64 -1.19
N LEU A 57 -3.43 -7.86 -0.53
CA LEU A 57 -2.70 -8.36 0.64
C LEU A 57 -3.68 -8.70 1.76
N ALA A 58 -3.42 -9.80 2.47
CA ALA A 58 -4.16 -10.14 3.66
C ALA A 58 -3.94 -9.10 4.77
N ARG A 59 -4.95 -8.98 5.63
CA ARG A 59 -4.93 -8.12 6.82
C ARG A 59 -5.09 -9.01 8.05
N ARG A 60 -4.40 -8.66 9.12
CA ARG A 60 -4.53 -9.29 10.45
C ARG A 60 -5.86 -8.91 11.08
N SER A 61 -6.17 -9.52 12.21
CA SER A 61 -7.37 -9.24 13.02
C SER A 61 -7.45 -7.78 13.48
N ASP A 62 -6.31 -7.13 13.74
CA ASP A 62 -6.22 -5.69 14.08
C ASP A 62 -6.38 -4.77 12.85
N GLY A 63 -6.59 -5.35 11.67
CA GLY A 63 -6.64 -4.66 10.40
C GLY A 63 -5.28 -4.33 9.81
N SER A 64 -4.14 -4.50 10.48
CA SER A 64 -2.85 -4.21 9.85
C SER A 64 -2.53 -5.16 8.68
N CYS A 65 -1.77 -4.70 7.69
CA CYS A 65 -1.21 -5.57 6.64
C CYS A 65 -0.39 -6.71 7.27
N VAL A 66 -0.54 -7.94 6.76
CA VAL A 66 0.17 -9.14 7.24
C VAL A 66 1.70 -9.02 7.23
N PHE A 67 2.26 -8.12 6.41
CA PHE A 67 3.70 -7.87 6.31
C PHE A 67 4.20 -6.68 7.14
N LEU A 68 3.32 -6.00 7.89
CA LEU A 68 3.72 -4.89 8.77
C LEU A 68 4.36 -5.45 10.05
N TYR A 69 5.49 -4.92 10.48
CA TYR A 69 6.06 -5.24 11.79
C TYR A 69 6.61 -3.98 12.47
N ASN A 70 6.77 -4.03 13.80
CA ASN A 70 7.42 -2.97 14.55
C ASN A 70 8.87 -3.38 14.84
N TYR A 71 9.81 -2.48 14.63
CA TYR A 71 11.20 -2.65 14.99
C TYR A 71 11.71 -1.36 15.65
N PHE A 72 11.99 -1.42 16.96
CA PHE A 72 12.44 -0.29 17.76
C PHE A 72 11.59 0.98 17.55
N GLY A 73 10.26 0.84 17.58
CA GLY A 73 9.33 1.97 17.44
C GLY A 73 9.02 2.38 15.99
N ARG A 74 9.69 1.80 15.00
CA ARG A 74 9.42 2.04 13.57
C ARG A 74 8.53 0.96 12.97
N TRP A 75 7.57 1.35 12.14
CA TRP A 75 6.70 0.43 11.42
C TRP A 75 7.28 0.12 10.04
N LEU A 76 7.79 -1.10 9.88
CA LEU A 76 8.49 -1.56 8.69
C LEU A 76 7.68 -2.63 7.93
N CYS A 77 8.05 -2.84 6.67
CA CYS A 77 7.43 -3.83 5.80
C CYS A 77 8.39 -5.02 5.57
N GLY A 78 7.89 -6.24 5.73
CA GLY A 78 8.67 -7.49 5.62
C GLY A 78 8.98 -7.93 4.19
N ILE A 79 8.42 -7.27 3.17
CA ILE A 79 8.58 -7.64 1.75
C ILE A 79 9.15 -6.48 0.92
N GLN A 80 10.20 -5.80 1.41
CA GLN A 80 10.76 -4.60 0.77
C GLN A 80 11.12 -4.82 -0.71
N ASP A 81 11.78 -5.94 -1.02
CA ASP A 81 12.20 -6.39 -2.34
C ASP A 81 11.00 -6.72 -3.26
N MET A 82 9.93 -7.25 -2.68
CA MET A 82 8.70 -7.68 -3.37
C MET A 82 7.52 -6.72 -3.20
N LYS A 83 7.77 -5.48 -2.76
CA LYS A 83 6.70 -4.50 -2.51
C LYS A 83 5.82 -4.34 -3.77
N PRO A 84 4.50 -4.49 -3.64
CA PRO A 84 3.56 -4.20 -4.73
C PRO A 84 3.68 -2.74 -5.19
N LEU A 85 3.35 -2.47 -6.43
CA LEU A 85 3.34 -1.14 -7.02
C LEU A 85 2.45 -0.19 -6.21
N ALA A 86 1.28 -0.66 -5.74
CA ALA A 86 0.41 0.13 -4.89
C ALA A 86 1.09 0.58 -3.58
N CYS A 87 1.95 -0.26 -2.98
CA CYS A 87 2.74 0.11 -1.81
C CYS A 87 3.87 1.09 -2.14
N LYS A 88 4.53 0.91 -3.30
CA LYS A 88 5.61 1.79 -3.77
C LYS A 88 5.11 3.18 -4.15
N MET A 89 3.86 3.26 -4.62
CA MET A 89 3.23 4.50 -5.06
C MET A 89 2.48 5.23 -3.94
N TRP A 90 2.26 4.62 -2.78
CA TRP A 90 1.62 5.33 -1.67
C TRP A 90 2.42 6.59 -1.30
N PRO A 91 1.81 7.73 -0.95
CA PRO A 91 0.38 8.02 -0.84
C PRO A 91 -0.25 8.55 -2.14
N PHE A 92 0.43 8.39 -3.28
CA PHE A 92 0.00 8.96 -4.55
C PHE A 92 -1.14 8.17 -5.18
N LYS A 93 -2.08 8.92 -5.75
CA LYS A 93 -3.18 8.39 -6.56
C LYS A 93 -3.09 8.94 -7.97
N VAL A 94 -2.64 8.10 -8.89
CA VAL A 94 -2.58 8.46 -10.32
C VAL A 94 -3.97 8.35 -10.93
N LEU A 95 -4.43 9.43 -11.55
CA LEU A 95 -5.73 9.52 -12.21
C LEU A 95 -5.53 9.76 -13.70
N LYS A 96 -6.39 9.15 -14.54
CA LYS A 96 -6.35 9.35 -15.99
C LYS A 96 -6.74 10.77 -16.42
N LYS A 97 -7.52 11.46 -15.58
CA LYS A 97 -7.97 12.84 -15.78
C LYS A 97 -7.80 13.60 -14.46
N PRO A 98 -7.53 14.91 -14.49
CA PRO A 98 -7.50 15.72 -13.27
C PRO A 98 -8.85 15.63 -12.56
N LYS A 99 -8.84 15.26 -11.27
CA LYS A 99 -10.04 15.26 -10.41
C LYS A 99 -10.03 16.40 -9.39
N TYR A 100 -8.84 16.92 -9.11
CA TYR A 100 -8.58 17.94 -8.09
C TYR A 100 -7.80 19.09 -8.73
N GLY A 101 -8.02 20.31 -8.23
CA GLY A 101 -7.58 21.55 -8.86
C GLY A 101 -8.72 22.23 -9.63
N ASN A 102 -8.80 23.56 -9.53
CA ASN A 102 -9.67 24.35 -10.41
C ASN A 102 -9.04 24.37 -11.83
N PRO A 103 -9.87 24.32 -12.89
CA PRO A 103 -9.41 24.29 -14.28
C PRO A 103 -8.53 25.49 -14.67
#